data_AF-A0A846B338-F1
#
_entry.id   AF-A0A846B338-F1
#
_cell.length_a   1.000
_cell.length_b   1.000
_cell.length_c   1.000
_cell.angle_alpha   90.00
_cell.angle_beta   90.00
_cell.angle_gamma   90.00
#
_symmetry.space_group_name_H-M   'P 1'
#
loop_
_entity.id
_entity.type
_entity.pdbx_description
1 polymer ?
#
loop_
_entity_poly.entity_id
_entity_poly.type
_entity_poly.pdbx_seq_one_letter_code
_entity_poly.pdbx_strand_id
1 'polypeptide(L)'
;MRKLLKLIILTVAITGSYTGILSIVNKINAAQKSVNLQTKYIANVRDNRKIKYDNKKNINSQLSASEKLSNFRIVQFDDTTLKSLDIDKKKSSKLSTLSRQNILKEAPIGPSQPPTRPVIDVQLNKSVGDKRINKPSANNIPEDPQFKPVMEYAIKQNLSQRPMAEIMQAIADYFIGTPYKAGLLDQSNQESLVISLDGFDCVLFVETVLAMARGIAIQDYSYLTFVNNIRNQRYWNGKMNGYCSRLHYFSEWIADNQRRDNITDIGVELGGERVKKPLFFMSKNRWEYPQIASNDANYQCIVNMEDSISKLKINYIPYYKISSVYSQLKSGDIVAVATEINGLDVTHTGLVYRNSDGNIGIIHASPAGKVTVAYDLERYIWNVESAIGILVARPVDPR
;
A
#
# COMPACT_ATOMS: atom_id res chain seq x y z
N MET A 1 31.40 13.39 10.27
CA MET A 1 30.00 13.89 10.31
C MET A 1 29.68 14.78 11.52
N ARG A 2 29.85 14.35 12.78
CA ARG A 2 29.57 15.21 13.96
C ARG A 2 30.38 16.53 14.03
N LYS A 3 31.64 16.53 13.55
CA LYS A 3 32.47 17.75 13.44
C LYS A 3 32.04 18.70 12.30
N LEU A 4 31.46 18.16 11.22
CA LEU A 4 30.92 18.94 10.11
C LEU A 4 29.61 19.65 10.51
N LEU A 5 28.81 18.99 11.36
CA LEU A 5 27.55 19.52 11.90
C LEU A 5 27.77 20.72 12.83
N LYS A 6 28.84 20.73 13.64
CA LYS A 6 29.20 21.87 14.49
C LYS A 6 29.68 23.08 13.68
N LEU A 7 30.32 22.86 12.53
CA LEU A 7 30.84 23.94 11.69
C LEU A 7 29.73 24.66 10.92
N ILE A 8 28.68 23.93 10.51
CA ILE A 8 27.50 24.50 9.84
C ILE A 8 26.64 25.30 10.83
N ILE A 9 26.48 24.82 12.08
CA ILE A 9 25.73 25.56 13.11
C ILE A 9 26.43 26.87 13.48
N LEU A 10 27.77 26.92 13.45
CA LEU A 10 28.53 28.14 13.77
C LEU A 10 28.51 29.19 12.65
N THR A 11 28.32 28.80 11.39
CA THR A 11 28.14 29.74 10.26
C THR A 11 26.74 30.34 10.19
N VAL A 12 25.74 29.68 10.81
CA VAL A 12 24.32 30.07 10.77
C VAL A 12 23.99 31.27 11.68
N ALA A 13 24.85 31.61 12.64
CA ALA A 13 24.66 32.82 13.45
C ALA A 13 24.93 34.13 12.68
N ILE A 14 25.42 34.07 11.43
CA ILE A 14 25.98 35.25 10.73
C ILE A 14 25.17 35.66 9.47
N THR A 15 24.31 34.81 8.88
CA THR A 15 23.76 35.07 7.52
C THR A 15 22.22 35.03 7.35
N GLY A 16 21.44 34.94 8.42
CA GLY A 16 20.03 35.37 8.41
C GLY A 16 19.07 34.75 7.37
N SER A 17 19.27 33.49 6.94
CA SER A 17 18.39 32.83 5.96
C SER A 17 17.80 31.53 6.53
N TYR A 18 16.66 31.63 7.24
CA TYR A 18 16.08 30.52 8.03
C TYR A 18 15.24 29.49 7.22
N THR A 19 14.71 29.84 6.05
CA THR A 19 13.70 29.02 5.36
C THR A 19 14.27 27.89 4.50
N GLY A 20 15.41 28.11 3.83
CA GLY A 20 16.06 27.08 3.02
C GLY A 20 16.75 25.98 3.84
N ILE A 21 17.22 26.32 5.05
CA ILE A 21 18.02 25.42 5.90
C ILE A 21 17.13 24.44 6.66
N LEU A 22 15.93 24.85 7.09
CA LEU A 22 14.96 23.98 7.77
C LEU A 22 14.51 22.82 6.86
N SER A 23 14.35 23.08 5.56
CA SER A 23 14.04 22.06 4.54
C SER A 23 15.17 21.02 4.40
N ILE A 24 16.42 21.45 4.44
CA ILE A 24 17.60 20.57 4.37
C ILE A 24 17.73 19.73 5.65
N VAL A 25 17.55 20.35 6.83
CA VAL A 25 17.58 19.65 8.12
C VAL A 25 16.44 18.62 8.23
N ASN A 26 15.24 18.93 7.75
CA ASN A 26 14.12 17.99 7.73
C ASN A 26 14.34 16.82 6.77
N LYS A 27 14.92 17.06 5.58
CA LYS A 27 15.32 15.98 4.66
C LYS A 27 16.42 15.08 5.24
N ILE A 28 17.38 15.65 5.96
CA ILE A 28 18.44 14.89 6.65
C ILE A 28 17.84 14.06 7.78
N ASN A 29 16.91 14.61 8.57
CA ASN A 29 16.24 13.88 9.65
C ASN A 29 15.35 12.73 9.13
N ALA A 30 14.61 12.94 8.05
CA ALA A 30 13.82 11.89 7.39
C ALA A 30 14.72 10.77 6.84
N ALA A 31 15.83 11.12 6.18
CA ALA A 31 16.82 10.16 5.70
C ALA A 31 17.51 9.41 6.85
N GLN A 32 17.73 10.05 8.00
CA GLN A 32 18.36 9.44 9.16
C GLN A 32 17.38 8.52 9.93
N LYS A 33 16.07 8.84 9.93
CA LYS A 33 15.00 7.98 10.46
C LYS A 33 14.81 6.73 9.58
N SER A 34 14.83 6.88 8.25
CA SER A 34 14.78 5.74 7.32
C SER A 34 16.03 4.85 7.42
N VAL A 35 17.22 5.44 7.60
CA VAL A 35 18.47 4.68 7.83
C VAL A 35 18.45 3.95 9.18
N ASN A 36 17.88 4.53 10.24
CA ASN A 36 17.74 3.86 11.53
C ASN A 36 16.73 2.70 11.50
N LEU A 37 15.61 2.86 10.80
CA LEU A 37 14.64 1.77 10.55
C LEU A 37 15.30 0.63 9.74
N GLN A 38 16.04 0.97 8.68
CA GLN A 38 16.76 0.01 7.84
C GLN A 38 17.88 -0.72 8.60
N THR A 39 18.62 -0.04 9.48
CA THR A 39 19.72 -0.63 10.27
C THR A 39 19.21 -1.64 11.29
N LYS A 40 18.05 -1.40 11.93
CA LYS A 40 17.44 -2.34 12.88
C LYS A 40 16.76 -3.53 12.18
N TYR A 41 16.10 -3.31 11.04
CA TYR A 41 15.57 -4.41 10.22
C TYR A 41 16.69 -5.36 9.75
N ILE A 42 17.86 -4.82 9.37
CA ILE A 42 19.04 -5.61 8.98
C ILE A 42 19.60 -6.45 10.14
N ALA A 43 19.50 -5.96 11.40
CA ALA A 43 19.90 -6.73 12.58
C ALA A 43 19.03 -8.00 12.74
N ASN A 44 17.71 -7.88 12.52
CA ASN A 44 16.77 -9.01 12.56
C ASN A 44 17.00 -10.03 11.41
N VAL A 45 17.48 -9.59 10.24
CA VAL A 45 17.85 -10.49 9.12
C VAL A 45 19.15 -11.27 9.39
N ARG A 46 20.01 -10.82 10.31
CA ARG A 46 21.24 -11.55 10.68
C ARG A 46 20.96 -12.76 11.57
N ASP A 47 19.97 -12.69 12.45
CA ASP A 47 19.59 -13.84 13.28
C ASP A 47 18.90 -14.96 12.48
N ASN A 48 18.17 -14.61 11.41
CA ASN A 48 17.61 -15.61 10.48
C ASN A 48 18.65 -16.22 9.52
N ARG A 49 19.86 -15.67 9.44
CA ARG A 49 20.97 -16.21 8.62
C ARG A 49 21.88 -17.19 9.35
N LYS A 50 21.64 -17.48 10.64
CA LYS A 50 22.41 -18.49 11.39
C LYS A 50 22.04 -19.94 11.08
N ILE A 51 21.12 -20.20 10.13
CA ILE A 51 20.83 -21.55 9.63
C ILE A 51 21.09 -21.59 8.11
N LYS A 52 22.38 -21.64 7.76
CA LYS A 52 23.01 -22.16 6.54
C LYS A 52 24.30 -21.37 6.26
N TYR A 53 25.39 -21.86 6.84
CA TYR A 53 26.72 -21.63 6.28
C TYR A 53 27.06 -22.85 5.42
N ASP A 54 27.24 -22.67 4.12
CA ASP A 54 28.59 -22.74 3.57
C ASP A 54 28.74 -22.17 2.15
N ASN A 55 29.90 -21.54 1.96
CA ASN A 55 30.65 -21.21 0.74
C ASN A 55 30.36 -19.99 -0.19
N LYS A 56 31.46 -19.20 -0.27
CA LYS A 56 32.04 -18.41 -1.39
C LYS A 56 31.78 -16.89 -1.54
N LYS A 57 32.74 -16.16 -0.94
CA LYS A 57 33.62 -15.06 -1.44
C LYS A 57 33.14 -14.05 -2.51
N ASN A 58 33.33 -12.78 -2.10
CA ASN A 58 33.71 -11.56 -2.82
C ASN A 58 32.83 -11.03 -3.96
N ILE A 59 32.39 -9.76 -3.81
CA ILE A 59 32.70 -8.64 -4.72
C ILE A 59 32.37 -7.32 -4.00
N ASN A 60 33.30 -6.36 -4.13
CA ASN A 60 33.15 -4.95 -3.79
C ASN A 60 31.99 -4.30 -4.56
N SER A 61 31.17 -3.48 -3.90
CA SER A 61 30.67 -2.26 -4.54
C SER A 61 30.18 -1.26 -3.48
N GLN A 62 31.05 -0.32 -3.13
CA GLN A 62 30.60 1.01 -2.72
C GLN A 62 29.99 1.68 -3.97
N LEU A 63 28.67 1.84 -3.97
CA LEU A 63 27.97 2.71 -4.91
C LEU A 63 27.00 3.57 -4.08
N SER A 64 27.07 4.87 -4.30
CA SER A 64 26.34 5.88 -3.54
C SER A 64 24.82 5.75 -3.78
N ALA A 65 24.01 5.98 -2.74
CA ALA A 65 22.56 5.79 -2.79
C ALA A 65 21.84 6.79 -3.74
N SER A 66 22.49 7.86 -4.18
CA SER A 66 21.93 8.83 -5.12
C SER A 66 22.00 8.38 -6.59
N GLU A 67 22.94 7.51 -6.95
CA GLU A 67 23.12 7.06 -8.34
C GLU A 67 22.21 5.89 -8.74
N LYS A 68 21.49 5.27 -7.79
CA LYS A 68 20.51 4.21 -8.08
C LYS A 68 19.09 4.71 -8.36
N LEU A 69 18.78 5.99 -8.10
CA LEU A 69 17.42 6.51 -8.23
C LEU A 69 17.01 6.86 -9.68
N SER A 70 17.96 6.94 -10.62
CA SER A 70 17.75 7.48 -11.97
C SER A 70 17.18 6.50 -13.01
N ASN A 71 17.02 5.21 -12.70
CA ASN A 71 16.60 4.20 -13.70
C ASN A 71 15.29 3.45 -13.36
N PHE A 72 14.53 3.92 -12.37
CA PHE A 72 13.25 3.28 -12.01
C PHE A 72 12.12 3.79 -12.89
N ARG A 73 11.38 2.86 -13.50
CA ARG A 73 10.24 3.17 -14.36
C ARG A 73 9.00 3.36 -13.50
N ILE A 74 8.34 4.48 -13.72
CA ILE A 74 7.12 4.88 -13.04
C ILE A 74 6.13 5.30 -14.13
N VAL A 75 4.93 4.71 -14.09
CA VAL A 75 3.80 5.13 -14.90
C VAL A 75 2.86 5.97 -14.03
N GLN A 76 2.45 7.13 -14.52
CA GLN A 76 1.63 8.09 -13.78
C GLN A 76 0.39 8.46 -14.59
N PHE A 77 -0.79 8.42 -13.96
CA PHE A 77 -2.06 8.85 -14.55
C PHE A 77 -2.65 10.00 -13.78
N ASP A 78 -2.96 11.10 -14.48
CA ASP A 78 -3.75 12.19 -13.92
C ASP A 78 -5.25 11.86 -13.89
N ASP A 79 -6.01 12.66 -13.14
CA ASP A 79 -7.46 12.47 -12.97
C ASP A 79 -8.23 12.62 -14.30
N THR A 80 -7.80 13.52 -15.18
CA THR A 80 -8.40 13.70 -16.51
C THR A 80 -8.28 12.46 -17.38
N THR A 81 -7.11 11.82 -17.38
CA THR A 81 -6.83 10.58 -18.10
C THR A 81 -7.70 9.46 -17.55
N LEU A 82 -7.75 9.30 -16.22
CA LEU A 82 -8.58 8.28 -15.56
C LEU A 82 -10.08 8.47 -15.83
N LYS A 83 -10.58 9.72 -15.80
CA LYS A 83 -11.98 10.03 -16.14
C LYS A 83 -12.30 9.74 -17.60
N SER A 84 -11.36 9.97 -18.52
CA SER A 84 -11.56 9.66 -19.94
C SER A 84 -11.70 8.15 -20.20
N LEU A 85 -10.98 7.33 -19.43
CA LEU A 85 -11.04 5.86 -19.47
C LEU A 85 -12.38 5.31 -18.92
N ASP A 86 -13.01 6.00 -17.98
CA ASP A 86 -14.33 5.62 -17.45
C ASP A 86 -15.48 5.89 -18.44
N ILE A 87 -15.35 6.89 -19.31
CA ILE A 87 -16.39 7.28 -20.26
C ILE A 87 -16.57 6.23 -21.36
N ASP A 88 -15.52 5.48 -21.72
CA ASP A 88 -15.59 4.42 -22.74
C ASP A 88 -16.25 3.12 -22.22
N LYS A 89 -16.36 2.92 -20.90
CA LYS A 89 -17.07 1.76 -20.31
C LYS A 89 -18.60 1.92 -20.26
N LYS A 90 -19.19 3.04 -20.69
CA LYS A 90 -20.66 3.24 -20.69
C LYS A 90 -21.44 2.44 -21.75
N LYS A 91 -20.81 1.50 -22.45
CA LYS A 91 -21.46 0.57 -23.40
C LYS A 91 -21.30 -0.90 -23.00
N SER A 92 -21.70 -1.28 -21.79
CA SER A 92 -22.24 -2.63 -21.50
C SER A 92 -22.72 -2.72 -20.05
N SER A 93 -24.01 -2.50 -19.82
CA SER A 93 -24.69 -3.06 -18.66
C SER A 93 -26.13 -3.39 -19.06
N LYS A 94 -26.36 -4.62 -19.53
CA LYS A 94 -27.71 -5.19 -19.49
C LYS A 94 -28.01 -5.46 -18.02
N LEU A 95 -28.91 -4.66 -17.47
CA LEU A 95 -29.55 -4.85 -16.17
C LEU A 95 -30.25 -6.21 -16.17
N SER A 96 -29.78 -7.17 -15.37
CA SER A 96 -30.57 -8.33 -15.01
C SER A 96 -31.42 -7.97 -13.79
N THR A 97 -32.72 -7.75 -14.00
CA THR A 97 -33.71 -7.65 -12.94
C THR A 97 -33.93 -9.04 -12.33
N LEU A 98 -33.57 -9.22 -11.06
CA LEU A 98 -34.06 -10.32 -10.24
C LEU A 98 -34.66 -9.78 -8.94
N SER A 99 -35.86 -10.29 -8.68
CA SER A 99 -36.86 -9.85 -7.73
C SER A 99 -36.38 -9.90 -6.27
N ARG A 100 -36.75 -8.86 -5.51
CA ARG A 100 -36.70 -8.84 -4.04
C ARG A 100 -37.61 -9.94 -3.47
N GLN A 101 -37.06 -10.75 -2.58
CA GLN A 101 -37.82 -11.31 -1.46
C GLN A 101 -37.03 -11.07 -0.17
N ASN A 102 -37.67 -10.37 0.76
CA ASN A 102 -37.17 -10.02 2.07
C ASN A 102 -37.02 -11.26 2.95
N ILE A 103 -35.81 -11.56 3.38
CA ILE A 103 -35.54 -12.16 4.69
C ILE A 103 -34.40 -11.34 5.31
N LEU A 104 -34.73 -10.56 6.34
CA LEU A 104 -33.76 -9.90 7.20
C LEU A 104 -32.94 -10.97 7.94
N LYS A 105 -31.79 -11.32 7.36
CA LYS A 105 -30.65 -11.80 8.13
C LYS A 105 -29.66 -10.64 8.17
N GLU A 106 -29.39 -10.12 9.37
CA GLU A 106 -28.31 -9.16 9.58
C GLU A 106 -27.01 -9.79 9.03
N ALA A 107 -26.47 -9.17 7.98
CA ALA A 107 -25.15 -9.52 7.47
C ALA A 107 -24.09 -9.27 8.57
N PRO A 108 -22.95 -9.98 8.57
CA PRO A 108 -21.91 -9.79 9.57
C PRO A 108 -21.52 -8.31 9.67
N ILE A 109 -21.46 -7.81 10.90
CA ILE A 109 -21.27 -6.40 11.25
C ILE A 109 -19.93 -5.91 10.68
N GLY A 110 -20.00 -5.32 9.48
CA GLY A 110 -18.90 -4.54 8.90
C GLY A 110 -18.65 -3.27 9.71
N PRO A 111 -17.54 -2.56 9.47
CA PRO A 111 -17.28 -1.27 10.10
C PRO A 111 -18.41 -0.28 9.79
N SER A 112 -18.71 0.58 10.76
CA SER A 112 -19.63 1.72 10.66
C SER A 112 -19.38 2.55 9.40
N GLN A 113 -20.44 3.17 8.86
CA GLN A 113 -20.39 3.97 7.62
C GLN A 113 -19.16 4.89 7.55
N PRO A 114 -18.44 4.94 6.42
CA PRO A 114 -17.29 5.82 6.26
C PRO A 114 -17.70 7.30 6.32
N PRO A 115 -16.76 8.22 6.63
CA PRO A 115 -17.01 9.65 6.67
C PRO A 115 -17.72 10.18 5.43
N THR A 116 -18.60 11.17 5.61
CA THR A 116 -18.82 12.18 4.58
C THR A 116 -17.52 12.97 4.41
N ARG A 117 -16.63 12.53 3.49
CA ARG A 117 -15.44 13.32 3.14
C ARG A 117 -15.89 14.57 2.39
N PRO A 118 -15.45 15.78 2.78
CA PRO A 118 -15.68 16.95 1.96
C PRO A 118 -14.98 16.76 0.61
N VAL A 119 -15.71 17.00 -0.48
CA VAL A 119 -15.12 17.10 -1.82
C VAL A 119 -14.25 18.35 -1.80
N ILE A 120 -12.93 18.20 -1.81
CA ILE A 120 -12.04 19.33 -2.05
C ILE A 120 -12.11 19.62 -3.55
N ASP A 121 -12.93 20.58 -3.94
CA ASP A 121 -12.80 21.21 -5.25
C ASP A 121 -11.49 21.99 -5.21
N VAL A 122 -10.41 21.37 -5.70
CA VAL A 122 -9.20 22.12 -6.03
C VAL A 122 -9.63 23.04 -7.17
N GLN A 123 -9.83 24.32 -6.87
CA GLN A 123 -10.08 25.33 -7.88
C GLN A 123 -8.92 25.29 -8.87
N LEU A 124 -9.10 24.56 -9.96
CA LEU A 124 -8.34 24.70 -11.18
C LEU A 124 -8.54 26.15 -11.59
N ASN A 125 -7.47 26.96 -11.51
CA ASN A 125 -7.47 28.30 -12.07
C ASN A 125 -8.01 28.22 -13.50
N LYS A 126 -9.27 28.65 -13.69
CA LYS A 126 -9.87 28.85 -14.99
C LYS A 126 -9.19 30.06 -15.63
N SER A 127 -8.06 29.81 -16.27
CA SER A 127 -7.52 30.73 -17.26
C SER A 127 -6.90 29.92 -18.39
N VAL A 128 -7.31 30.29 -19.61
CA VAL A 128 -6.83 29.83 -20.92
C VAL A 128 -7.59 28.65 -21.54
N GLY A 129 -8.63 29.02 -22.31
CA GLY A 129 -8.87 28.53 -23.67
C GLY A 129 -9.21 27.05 -23.85
N ASP A 130 -10.49 26.79 -24.12
CA ASP A 130 -11.02 25.54 -24.69
C ASP A 130 -10.35 25.23 -26.05
N LYS A 131 -9.16 24.63 -26.02
CA LYS A 131 -8.60 23.92 -27.16
C LYS A 131 -8.99 22.46 -26.98
N ARG A 132 -9.72 21.92 -27.96
CA ARG A 132 -10.05 20.49 -28.07
C ARG A 132 -8.80 19.64 -27.84
N ILE A 133 -8.63 19.13 -26.62
CA ILE A 133 -7.61 18.14 -26.32
C ILE A 133 -8.11 16.83 -26.90
N ASN A 134 -7.37 16.27 -27.86
CA ASN A 134 -7.63 14.95 -28.41
C ASN A 134 -7.76 13.95 -27.26
N LYS A 135 -8.93 13.33 -27.13
CA LYS A 135 -9.22 12.26 -26.16
C LYS A 135 -8.21 11.13 -26.36
N PRO A 136 -7.43 10.72 -25.34
CA PRO A 136 -6.59 9.54 -25.46
C PRO A 136 -7.47 8.34 -25.79
N SER A 137 -7.20 7.69 -26.92
CA SER A 137 -7.76 6.37 -27.21
C SER A 137 -7.26 5.39 -26.14
N ALA A 138 -8.12 4.46 -25.70
CA ALA A 138 -7.77 3.37 -24.77
C ALA A 138 -6.54 2.54 -25.21
N ASN A 139 -6.09 2.70 -26.45
CA ASN A 139 -4.93 2.00 -27.03
C ASN A 139 -3.56 2.65 -26.73
N ASN A 140 -3.46 3.80 -26.05
CA ASN A 140 -2.20 4.53 -25.81
C ASN A 140 -1.87 4.77 -24.33
N ILE A 141 -2.17 3.81 -23.45
CA ILE A 141 -1.79 3.88 -22.04
C ILE A 141 -0.33 3.41 -21.92
N PRO A 142 0.61 4.22 -21.41
CA PRO A 142 1.98 3.77 -21.19
C PRO A 142 2.00 2.58 -20.23
N GLU A 143 2.47 1.43 -20.71
CA GLU A 143 2.52 0.20 -19.93
C GLU A 143 3.85 0.07 -19.19
N ASP A 144 3.80 -0.40 -17.94
CA ASP A 144 5.01 -0.83 -17.24
C ASP A 144 5.57 -2.08 -17.93
N PRO A 145 6.82 -2.09 -18.42
CA PRO A 145 7.36 -3.18 -19.22
C PRO A 145 7.45 -4.52 -18.46
N GLN A 146 7.36 -4.53 -17.13
CA GLN A 146 7.28 -5.77 -16.37
C GLN A 146 5.87 -6.38 -16.33
N PHE A 147 4.83 -5.63 -16.70
CA PHE A 147 3.45 -6.11 -16.64
C PHE A 147 3.23 -7.31 -17.56
N LYS A 148 3.55 -7.17 -18.85
CA LYS A 148 3.40 -8.24 -19.84
C LYS A 148 4.11 -9.54 -19.44
N PRO A 149 5.39 -9.54 -19.01
CA PRO A 149 6.05 -10.75 -18.47
C PRO A 149 5.28 -11.45 -17.33
N VAL A 150 4.71 -10.68 -16.40
CA VAL A 150 3.93 -11.27 -15.28
C VAL A 150 2.65 -11.94 -15.81
N MET A 151 1.97 -11.31 -16.76
CA MET A 151 0.76 -11.89 -17.37
C MET A 151 1.08 -13.13 -18.21
N GLU A 152 2.17 -13.13 -18.97
CA GLU A 152 2.65 -14.31 -19.72
C GLU A 152 2.98 -15.47 -18.77
N TYR A 153 3.61 -15.20 -17.63
CA TYR A 153 3.82 -16.18 -16.57
C TYR A 153 2.48 -16.72 -16.05
N ALA A 154 1.51 -15.85 -15.73
CA ALA A 154 0.21 -16.26 -15.20
C ALA A 154 -0.56 -17.17 -16.17
N ILE A 155 -0.55 -16.85 -17.47
CA ILE A 155 -1.14 -17.66 -18.54
C ILE A 155 -0.44 -19.02 -18.64
N LYS A 156 0.90 -19.03 -18.69
CA LYS A 156 1.69 -20.26 -18.79
C LYS A 156 1.46 -21.21 -17.61
N GLN A 157 1.23 -20.67 -16.41
CA GLN A 157 0.95 -21.45 -15.20
C GLN A 157 -0.53 -21.84 -15.03
N ASN A 158 -1.39 -21.46 -15.98
CA ASN A 158 -2.85 -21.63 -15.92
C ASN A 158 -3.45 -21.09 -14.61
N LEU A 159 -2.95 -19.94 -14.13
CA LEU A 159 -3.36 -19.40 -12.83
C LEU A 159 -4.85 -19.10 -12.75
N SER A 160 -5.49 -18.68 -13.85
CA SER A 160 -6.93 -18.38 -13.91
C SER A 160 -7.83 -19.56 -13.55
N GLN A 161 -7.32 -20.80 -13.59
CA GLN A 161 -8.04 -22.01 -13.23
C GLN A 161 -7.85 -22.40 -11.75
N ARG A 162 -7.00 -21.69 -11.02
CA ARG A 162 -6.68 -21.98 -9.62
C ARG A 162 -7.57 -21.17 -8.67
N PRO A 163 -7.71 -21.58 -7.40
CA PRO A 163 -8.34 -20.76 -6.37
C PRO A 163 -7.64 -19.41 -6.19
N MET A 164 -8.38 -18.36 -5.82
CA MET A 164 -7.83 -17.00 -5.62
C MET A 164 -6.59 -16.97 -4.71
N ALA A 165 -6.58 -17.77 -3.64
CA ALA A 165 -5.46 -17.91 -2.72
C ALA A 165 -4.14 -18.35 -3.41
N GLU A 166 -4.24 -19.26 -4.38
CA GLU A 166 -3.10 -19.75 -5.15
C GLU A 166 -2.64 -18.73 -6.19
N ILE A 167 -3.58 -18.00 -6.80
CA ILE A 167 -3.24 -16.90 -7.73
C ILE A 167 -2.45 -15.83 -6.98
N MET A 168 -2.94 -15.40 -5.81
CA MET A 168 -2.28 -14.40 -4.97
C MET A 168 -0.85 -14.83 -4.60
N GLN A 169 -0.66 -16.06 -4.12
CA GLN A 169 0.68 -16.54 -3.74
C GLN A 169 1.61 -16.66 -4.95
N ALA A 170 1.14 -17.18 -6.09
CA ALA A 170 1.96 -17.30 -7.30
C ALA A 170 2.43 -15.94 -7.84
N ILE A 171 1.56 -14.92 -7.81
CA ILE A 171 1.94 -13.57 -8.22
C ILE A 171 2.86 -12.90 -7.18
N ALA A 172 2.63 -13.13 -5.88
CA ALA A 172 3.54 -12.67 -4.85
C ALA A 172 4.95 -13.29 -4.99
N ASP A 173 5.03 -14.59 -5.29
CA ASP A 173 6.26 -15.33 -5.55
C ASP A 173 7.04 -14.75 -6.73
N TYR A 174 6.34 -14.35 -7.81
CA TYR A 174 6.97 -13.75 -8.99
C TYR A 174 7.79 -12.51 -8.64
N PHE A 175 7.37 -11.74 -7.65
CA PHE A 175 8.05 -10.51 -7.22
C PHE A 175 9.10 -10.73 -6.13
N ILE A 176 9.39 -11.96 -5.70
CA ILE A 176 10.47 -12.21 -4.74
C ILE A 176 11.78 -11.64 -5.30
N GLY A 177 12.43 -10.79 -4.50
CA GLY A 177 13.67 -10.13 -4.89
C GLY A 177 13.51 -8.73 -5.46
N THR A 178 12.29 -8.30 -5.83
CA THR A 178 12.03 -6.93 -6.30
C THR A 178 12.41 -5.91 -5.21
N PRO A 179 13.15 -4.83 -5.53
CA PRO A 179 13.61 -3.85 -4.55
C PRO A 179 12.50 -3.19 -3.72
N TYR A 180 12.81 -2.89 -2.46
CA TYR A 180 11.98 -2.06 -1.62
C TYR A 180 12.17 -0.58 -1.96
N LYS A 181 11.07 0.17 -2.11
CA LYS A 181 11.12 1.60 -2.43
C LYS A 181 9.97 2.37 -1.79
N ALA A 182 10.31 3.23 -0.82
CA ALA A 182 9.36 4.11 -0.15
C ALA A 182 9.13 5.42 -0.94
N GLY A 183 8.01 6.09 -0.65
CA GLY A 183 7.75 7.45 -1.12
C GLY A 183 7.48 7.55 -2.62
N LEU A 184 7.07 6.45 -3.27
CA LEU A 184 6.75 6.45 -4.70
C LEU A 184 5.53 7.30 -5.03
N LEU A 185 4.55 7.36 -4.14
CA LEU A 185 3.27 8.06 -4.38
C LEU A 185 3.33 9.57 -4.12
N ASP A 186 4.37 10.05 -3.44
CA ASP A 186 4.46 11.42 -2.93
C ASP A 186 5.47 12.29 -3.69
N GLN A 187 5.75 11.94 -4.95
CA GLN A 187 6.74 12.61 -5.80
C GLN A 187 6.23 13.91 -6.45
N SER A 188 4.90 14.12 -6.45
CA SER A 188 4.25 15.31 -7.01
C SER A 188 3.36 15.98 -5.96
N ASN A 189 3.12 17.28 -6.14
CA ASN A 189 2.15 18.05 -5.34
C ASN A 189 0.70 17.76 -5.74
N GLN A 190 0.48 17.23 -6.95
CA GLN A 190 -0.83 16.82 -7.42
C GLN A 190 -0.97 15.30 -7.25
N GLU A 191 -2.09 14.87 -6.66
CA GLU A 191 -2.41 13.45 -6.56
C GLU A 191 -2.63 12.86 -7.96
N SER A 192 -1.97 11.72 -8.19
CA SER A 192 -2.02 10.97 -9.44
C SER A 192 -1.87 9.50 -9.13
N LEU A 193 -2.43 8.65 -9.97
CA LEU A 193 -2.26 7.21 -9.84
C LEU A 193 -0.86 6.82 -10.35
N VAL A 194 0.03 6.52 -9.41
CA VAL A 194 1.41 6.09 -9.67
C VAL A 194 1.51 4.57 -9.62
N ILE A 195 2.09 3.95 -10.65
CA ILE A 195 2.32 2.51 -10.76
C ILE A 195 3.79 2.27 -11.08
N SER A 196 4.41 1.32 -10.38
CA SER A 196 5.75 0.83 -10.66
C SER A 196 5.83 -0.64 -10.30
N LEU A 197 6.45 -1.44 -11.17
CA LEU A 197 6.77 -2.85 -10.92
C LEU A 197 8.28 -3.08 -10.66
N ASP A 198 9.10 -2.02 -10.76
CA ASP A 198 10.54 -2.06 -10.47
C ASP A 198 10.86 -1.98 -8.97
N GLY A 199 9.88 -1.65 -8.13
CA GLY A 199 10.06 -1.56 -6.69
C GLY A 199 8.78 -1.21 -5.96
N PHE A 200 8.66 -1.70 -4.72
CA PHE A 200 7.46 -1.54 -3.91
C PHE A 200 7.80 -1.11 -2.48
N ASP A 201 6.94 -0.31 -1.86
CA ASP A 201 6.79 -0.39 -0.40
C ASP A 201 5.80 -1.51 -0.03
N CYS A 202 5.53 -1.68 1.25
CA CYS A 202 4.67 -2.75 1.73
C CYS A 202 3.24 -2.67 1.18
N VAL A 203 2.67 -1.47 1.04
CA VAL A 203 1.29 -1.28 0.56
C VAL A 203 1.24 -1.50 -0.95
N LEU A 204 2.18 -0.91 -1.70
CA LEU A 204 2.22 -1.04 -3.15
C LEU A 204 2.39 -2.50 -3.59
N PHE A 205 3.13 -3.30 -2.83
CA PHE A 205 3.24 -4.73 -3.08
C PHE A 205 1.90 -5.45 -2.95
N VAL A 206 1.17 -5.23 -1.84
CA VAL A 206 -0.14 -5.84 -1.60
C VAL A 206 -1.15 -5.42 -2.67
N GLU A 207 -1.23 -4.12 -2.99
CA GLU A 207 -2.14 -3.60 -4.02
C GLU A 207 -1.81 -4.16 -5.41
N THR A 208 -0.52 -4.29 -5.75
CA THR A 208 -0.07 -4.84 -7.04
C THR A 208 -0.48 -6.30 -7.18
N VAL A 209 -0.19 -7.13 -6.18
CA VAL A 209 -0.54 -8.56 -6.19
C VAL A 209 -2.05 -8.73 -6.27
N LEU A 210 -2.83 -8.01 -5.46
CA LEU A 210 -4.29 -8.08 -5.47
C LEU A 210 -4.88 -7.63 -6.82
N ALA A 211 -4.39 -6.53 -7.38
CA ALA A 211 -4.87 -6.01 -8.66
C ALA A 211 -4.61 -6.97 -9.83
N MET A 212 -3.43 -7.59 -9.88
CA MET A 212 -3.09 -8.59 -10.89
C MET A 212 -3.90 -9.87 -10.70
N ALA A 213 -3.98 -10.40 -9.47
CA ALA A 213 -4.71 -11.63 -9.18
C ALA A 213 -6.20 -11.53 -9.57
N ARG A 214 -6.84 -10.38 -9.30
CA ARG A 214 -8.24 -10.14 -9.69
C ARG A 214 -8.43 -10.14 -11.22
N GLY A 215 -7.52 -9.54 -11.99
CA GLY A 215 -7.57 -9.58 -13.46
C GLY A 215 -7.37 -10.99 -14.00
N ILE A 216 -6.37 -11.71 -13.47
CA ILE A 216 -6.07 -13.10 -13.84
C ILE A 216 -7.26 -14.02 -13.57
N ALA A 217 -7.94 -13.88 -12.43
CA ALA A 217 -9.09 -14.70 -12.06
C ALA A 217 -10.20 -14.64 -13.12
N ILE A 218 -10.51 -13.45 -13.66
CA ILE A 218 -11.51 -13.28 -14.72
C ILE A 218 -10.94 -13.38 -16.14
N GLN A 219 -9.67 -13.79 -16.29
CA GLN A 219 -8.96 -13.88 -17.57
C GLN A 219 -8.87 -12.55 -18.35
N ASP A 220 -8.87 -11.43 -17.65
CA ASP A 220 -8.58 -10.10 -18.21
C ASP A 220 -7.14 -9.70 -17.89
N TYR A 221 -6.26 -9.94 -18.85
CA TYR A 221 -4.81 -9.67 -18.76
C TYR A 221 -4.44 -8.29 -19.31
N SER A 222 -5.40 -7.37 -19.47
CA SER A 222 -5.12 -6.04 -20.00
C SER A 222 -4.48 -5.13 -18.95
N TYR A 223 -3.53 -4.30 -19.38
CA TYR A 223 -2.92 -3.31 -18.49
C TYR A 223 -3.97 -2.31 -17.96
N LEU A 224 -4.97 -1.97 -18.76
CA LEU A 224 -6.08 -1.11 -18.33
C LEU A 224 -6.88 -1.71 -17.16
N THR A 225 -7.13 -3.02 -17.15
CA THR A 225 -7.80 -3.67 -16.01
C THR A 225 -6.93 -3.67 -14.77
N PHE A 226 -5.63 -3.89 -14.91
CA PHE A 226 -4.68 -3.74 -13.80
C PHE A 226 -4.67 -2.30 -13.23
N VAL A 227 -4.55 -1.28 -14.09
CA VAL A 227 -4.61 0.13 -13.69
C VAL A 227 -5.91 0.45 -12.96
N ASN A 228 -7.05 -0.03 -13.47
CA ASN A 228 -8.35 0.16 -12.85
C ASN A 228 -8.46 -0.52 -11.49
N ASN A 229 -7.90 -1.71 -11.34
CA ASN A 229 -7.88 -2.44 -10.08
C ASN A 229 -7.04 -1.71 -9.03
N ILE A 230 -5.86 -1.18 -9.39
CA ILE A 230 -5.05 -0.37 -8.46
C ILE A 230 -5.83 0.88 -8.02
N ARG A 231 -6.40 1.64 -8.97
CA ARG A 231 -7.21 2.83 -8.65
C ARG A 231 -8.37 2.49 -7.73
N ASN A 232 -9.05 1.39 -8.04
CA ASN A 232 -10.18 0.91 -7.27
C ASN A 232 -9.78 0.54 -5.84
N GLN A 233 -8.58 0.01 -5.60
CA GLN A 233 -8.13 -0.38 -4.27
C GLN A 233 -7.59 0.79 -3.44
N ARG A 234 -6.85 1.69 -4.09
CA ARG A 234 -6.05 2.74 -3.43
C ARG A 234 -6.85 3.95 -2.98
N TYR A 235 -7.93 4.24 -3.68
CA TYR A 235 -8.71 5.46 -3.47
C TYR A 235 -10.08 5.15 -2.86
N TRP A 236 -10.54 6.05 -2.01
CA TRP A 236 -11.83 5.99 -1.37
C TRP A 236 -12.94 5.91 -2.40
N ASN A 237 -13.84 4.93 -2.21
CA ASN A 237 -14.88 4.60 -3.18
C ASN A 237 -14.35 4.25 -4.59
N GLY A 238 -13.08 3.85 -4.69
CA GLY A 238 -12.38 3.57 -5.93
C GLY A 238 -12.16 4.79 -6.84
N LYS A 239 -12.27 6.01 -6.31
CA LYS A 239 -12.21 7.26 -7.09
C LYS A 239 -11.11 8.17 -6.59
N MET A 240 -10.14 8.45 -7.46
CA MET A 240 -9.13 9.47 -7.20
C MET A 240 -9.77 10.86 -7.28
N ASN A 241 -9.66 11.62 -6.19
CA ASN A 241 -10.12 12.99 -6.07
C ASN A 241 -9.23 13.76 -5.08
N GLY A 242 -8.00 14.05 -5.50
CA GLY A 242 -6.99 14.72 -4.67
C GLY A 242 -6.38 13.82 -3.59
N TYR A 243 -5.38 14.35 -2.87
CA TYR A 243 -4.57 13.60 -1.90
C TYR A 243 -5.41 12.92 -0.81
N CYS A 244 -6.43 13.61 -0.33
CA CYS A 244 -7.31 13.12 0.72
C CYS A 244 -8.23 11.98 0.25
N SER A 245 -8.34 11.70 -1.06
CA SER A 245 -9.06 10.51 -1.54
C SER A 245 -8.26 9.22 -1.39
N ARG A 246 -6.93 9.29 -1.26
CA ARG A 246 -6.09 8.11 -1.05
C ARG A 246 -6.36 7.53 0.34
N LEU A 247 -6.39 6.20 0.44
CA LEU A 247 -6.63 5.47 1.69
C LEU A 247 -5.30 5.33 2.44
N HIS A 248 -4.98 6.31 3.31
CA HIS A 248 -3.68 6.39 4.00
C HIS A 248 -3.59 5.52 5.26
N TYR A 249 -4.72 5.28 5.94
CA TYR A 249 -4.81 4.41 7.11
C TYR A 249 -5.28 3.02 6.69
N PHE A 250 -4.54 1.97 7.04
CA PHE A 250 -4.77 0.65 6.47
C PHE A 250 -6.07 0.00 6.97
N SER A 251 -6.54 0.34 8.18
CA SER A 251 -7.87 -0.07 8.66
C SER A 251 -8.99 0.54 7.83
N GLU A 252 -8.83 1.78 7.36
CA GLU A 252 -9.76 2.40 6.42
C GLU A 252 -9.64 1.77 5.02
N TRP A 253 -8.42 1.45 4.58
CA TRP A 253 -8.20 0.70 3.34
C TRP A 253 -8.96 -0.62 3.35
N ILE A 254 -8.89 -1.38 4.44
CA ILE A 254 -9.64 -2.64 4.60
C ILE A 254 -11.14 -2.38 4.56
N ALA A 255 -11.62 -1.41 5.34
CA ALA A 255 -13.04 -1.09 5.44
C ALA A 255 -13.67 -0.67 4.10
N ASP A 256 -13.01 0.22 3.35
CA ASP A 256 -13.53 0.71 2.06
C ASP A 256 -13.45 -0.37 0.97
N ASN A 257 -12.39 -1.18 0.95
CA ASN A 257 -12.27 -2.30 0.01
C ASN A 257 -13.28 -3.41 0.31
N GLN A 258 -13.58 -3.69 1.57
CA GLN A 258 -14.64 -4.63 1.94
C GLN A 258 -16.01 -4.15 1.47
N ARG A 259 -16.33 -2.86 1.67
CA ARG A 259 -17.60 -2.26 1.23
C ARG A 259 -17.83 -2.39 -0.28
N ARG A 260 -16.77 -2.59 -1.06
CA ARG A 260 -16.79 -2.69 -2.51
C ARG A 260 -16.44 -4.09 -3.02
N ASP A 261 -16.57 -5.10 -2.17
CA ASP A 261 -16.38 -6.52 -2.50
C ASP A 261 -15.02 -6.85 -3.13
N ASN A 262 -13.98 -6.11 -2.75
CA ASN A 262 -12.60 -6.45 -3.14
C ASN A 262 -11.98 -7.48 -2.20
N ILE A 263 -12.29 -7.36 -0.92
CA ILE A 263 -11.77 -8.19 0.17
C ILE A 263 -12.87 -8.42 1.22
N THR A 264 -12.62 -9.30 2.17
CA THR A 264 -13.43 -9.48 3.38
C THR A 264 -12.52 -9.39 4.59
N ASP A 265 -12.83 -8.52 5.56
CA ASP A 265 -12.21 -8.52 6.88
C ASP A 265 -12.67 -9.77 7.62
N ILE A 266 -11.72 -10.66 7.90
CA ILE A 266 -11.98 -11.93 8.58
C ILE A 266 -11.49 -11.90 10.04
N GLY A 267 -11.05 -10.74 10.56
CA GLY A 267 -10.50 -10.64 11.90
C GLY A 267 -11.47 -11.09 13.00
N VAL A 268 -12.77 -10.82 12.84
CA VAL A 268 -13.80 -11.29 13.77
C VAL A 268 -13.99 -12.81 13.70
N GLU A 269 -14.03 -13.37 12.49
CA GLU A 269 -14.19 -14.82 12.26
C GLU A 269 -13.03 -15.61 12.88
N LEU A 270 -11.83 -15.02 12.86
CA LEU A 270 -10.62 -15.58 13.46
C LEU A 270 -10.55 -15.40 15.00
N GLY A 271 -11.57 -14.85 15.65
CA GLY A 271 -11.58 -14.64 17.10
C GLY A 271 -10.78 -13.42 17.57
N GLY A 272 -10.65 -12.41 16.71
CA GLY A 272 -9.95 -11.16 17.00
C GLY A 272 -10.60 -10.33 18.09
N GLU A 273 -9.77 -9.52 18.73
CA GLU A 273 -10.14 -8.61 19.80
C GLU A 273 -10.38 -7.21 19.24
N ARG A 274 -11.34 -6.49 19.81
CA ARG A 274 -11.64 -5.13 19.41
C ARG A 274 -10.65 -4.17 20.07
N VAL A 275 -10.02 -3.33 19.26
CA VAL A 275 -9.26 -2.18 19.74
C VAL A 275 -9.99 -0.90 19.40
N LYS A 276 -10.23 -0.06 20.42
CA LYS A 276 -10.69 1.31 20.20
C LYS A 276 -9.46 2.21 20.21
N LYS A 277 -9.12 2.75 19.04
CA LYS A 277 -7.93 3.59 18.89
C LYS A 277 -8.28 4.89 18.18
N PRO A 278 -8.02 6.06 18.80
CA PRO A 278 -8.09 7.31 18.06
C PRO A 278 -6.98 7.34 17.01
N LEU A 279 -7.31 7.79 15.81
CA LEU A 279 -6.39 7.93 14.68
C LEU A 279 -6.20 9.41 14.40
N PHE A 280 -4.96 9.88 14.47
CA PHE A 280 -4.57 11.29 14.32
C PHE A 280 -3.11 11.47 13.90
N PHE A 281 -2.43 10.38 13.51
CA PHE A 281 -0.99 10.38 13.30
C PHE A 281 -0.56 11.36 12.20
N MET A 282 -1.24 11.41 11.06
CA MET A 282 -0.87 12.30 9.97
C MET A 282 -1.10 13.77 10.34
N SER A 283 -2.24 14.12 10.92
CA SER A 283 -2.48 15.52 11.33
C SER A 283 -1.53 15.98 12.43
N LYS A 284 -1.24 15.11 13.41
CA LYS A 284 -0.28 15.41 14.48
C LYS A 284 1.15 15.57 13.96
N ASN A 285 1.51 14.83 12.92
CA ASN A 285 2.82 14.85 12.29
C ASN A 285 2.80 15.59 10.94
N ARG A 286 1.98 16.64 10.80
CA ARG A 286 1.75 17.40 9.55
C ARG A 286 3.02 17.66 8.73
N TRP A 287 4.10 18.04 9.39
CA TRP A 287 5.37 18.42 8.76
C TRP A 287 6.17 17.25 8.16
N GLU A 288 5.81 16.00 8.47
CA GLU A 288 6.43 14.80 7.86
C GLU A 288 5.86 14.50 6.46
N TYR A 289 4.78 15.17 6.05
CA TYR A 289 4.02 14.87 4.83
C TYR A 289 3.93 16.10 3.91
N PRO A 290 4.68 16.16 2.79
CA PRO A 290 4.74 17.34 1.93
C PRO A 290 3.38 17.86 1.45
N GLN A 291 2.45 16.94 1.15
CA GLN A 291 1.11 17.20 0.61
C GLN A 291 0.15 17.87 1.60
N ILE A 292 0.44 17.83 2.91
CA ILE A 292 -0.34 18.53 3.95
C ILE A 292 0.47 19.62 4.65
N ALA A 293 1.80 19.51 4.72
CA ALA A 293 2.67 20.53 5.29
C ALA A 293 2.47 21.89 4.60
N SER A 294 2.36 21.88 3.28
CA SER A 294 2.24 23.08 2.43
C SER A 294 0.81 23.41 1.99
N ASN A 295 -0.20 22.63 2.40
CA ASN A 295 -1.57 22.79 1.92
C ASN A 295 -2.58 22.61 3.06
N ASP A 296 -3.17 23.73 3.52
CA ASP A 296 -4.15 23.73 4.61
C ASP A 296 -5.44 22.99 4.26
N ALA A 297 -5.88 23.01 3.01
CA ALA A 297 -7.09 22.28 2.60
C ALA A 297 -6.90 20.76 2.71
N ASN A 298 -5.75 20.25 2.26
CA ASN A 298 -5.40 18.83 2.45
C ASN A 298 -5.25 18.49 3.92
N TYR A 299 -4.62 19.37 4.72
CA TYR A 299 -4.50 19.18 6.17
C TYR A 299 -5.86 19.06 6.86
N GLN A 300 -6.77 20.01 6.62
CA GLN A 300 -8.12 19.97 7.21
C GLN A 300 -8.91 18.74 6.75
N CYS A 301 -8.72 18.31 5.50
CA CYS A 301 -9.36 17.08 5.04
C CYS A 301 -8.84 15.83 5.79
N ILE A 302 -7.52 15.75 6.03
CA ILE A 302 -6.95 14.66 6.84
C ILE A 302 -7.47 14.69 8.28
N VAL A 303 -7.59 15.86 8.91
CA VAL A 303 -8.17 15.98 10.26
C VAL A 303 -9.60 15.44 10.30
N ASN A 304 -10.45 15.87 9.36
CA ASN A 304 -11.84 15.41 9.29
C ASN A 304 -11.96 13.91 8.97
N MET A 305 -11.08 13.38 8.12
CA MET A 305 -11.00 11.94 7.83
C MET A 305 -10.62 11.18 9.11
N GLU A 306 -9.57 11.61 9.82
CA GLU A 306 -9.07 11.03 11.07
C GLU A 306 -10.13 10.95 12.17
N ASP A 307 -10.90 12.02 12.37
CA ASP A 307 -12.03 12.05 13.31
C ASP A 307 -13.11 11.01 12.99
N SER A 308 -13.31 10.72 11.70
CA SER A 308 -14.29 9.75 11.27
C SER A 308 -13.78 8.32 11.33
N ILE A 309 -12.55 8.06 10.89
CA ILE A 309 -11.97 6.70 10.94
C ILE A 309 -11.68 6.26 12.37
N SER A 310 -11.52 7.19 13.31
CA SER A 310 -11.46 6.91 14.75
C SER A 310 -12.71 6.21 15.31
N LYS A 311 -13.82 6.18 14.54
CA LYS A 311 -15.07 5.47 14.87
C LYS A 311 -15.09 4.03 14.34
N LEU A 312 -14.13 3.66 13.48
CA LEU A 312 -14.05 2.30 12.94
C LEU A 312 -13.83 1.30 14.07
N LYS A 313 -14.54 0.18 13.96
CA LYS A 313 -14.37 -0.97 14.86
C LYS A 313 -13.24 -1.82 14.32
N ILE A 314 -12.01 -1.56 14.78
CA ILE A 314 -10.84 -2.33 14.38
C ILE A 314 -10.77 -3.60 15.21
N ASN A 315 -10.73 -4.75 14.54
CA ASN A 315 -10.49 -6.05 15.19
C ASN A 315 -9.11 -6.54 14.79
N TYR A 316 -8.34 -7.02 15.75
CA TYR A 316 -7.00 -7.54 15.51
C TYR A 316 -6.81 -8.87 16.24
N ILE A 317 -5.94 -9.72 15.71
CA ILE A 317 -5.47 -10.92 16.38
C ILE A 317 -4.21 -10.54 17.15
N PRO A 318 -4.22 -10.53 18.50
CA PRO A 318 -3.02 -10.26 19.28
C PRO A 318 -1.86 -11.16 18.90
N TYR A 319 -0.62 -10.68 18.98
CA TYR A 319 0.54 -11.43 18.50
C TYR A 319 0.63 -12.85 19.07
N TYR A 320 0.22 -13.07 20.34
CA TYR A 320 0.30 -14.37 21.03
C TYR A 320 -0.84 -15.33 20.64
N LYS A 321 -1.80 -14.90 19.82
CA LYS A 321 -2.89 -15.73 19.29
C LYS A 321 -2.71 -16.07 17.81
N ILE A 322 -1.68 -15.55 17.14
CA ILE A 322 -1.54 -15.66 15.69
C ILE A 322 -1.39 -17.13 15.24
N SER A 323 -0.55 -17.91 15.91
CA SER A 323 -0.36 -19.34 15.60
C SER A 323 -1.65 -20.16 15.77
N SER A 324 -2.53 -19.78 16.70
CA SER A 324 -3.79 -20.48 16.94
C SER A 324 -4.78 -20.41 15.76
N VAL A 325 -4.61 -19.44 14.86
CA VAL A 325 -5.48 -19.25 13.69
C VAL A 325 -4.86 -19.75 12.37
N TYR A 326 -3.66 -20.32 12.39
CA TYR A 326 -2.94 -20.77 11.19
C TYR A 326 -3.74 -21.72 10.29
N SER A 327 -4.55 -22.62 10.87
CA SER A 327 -5.40 -23.55 10.10
C SER A 327 -6.48 -22.85 9.29
N GLN A 328 -6.88 -21.64 9.68
CA GLN A 328 -7.92 -20.84 9.04
C GLN A 328 -7.34 -19.84 8.03
N LEU A 329 -6.03 -19.55 8.10
CA LEU A 329 -5.34 -18.67 7.18
C LEU A 329 -5.06 -19.35 5.83
N LYS A 330 -5.33 -18.61 4.77
CA LYS A 330 -5.08 -19.02 3.39
C LYS A 330 -3.94 -18.20 2.80
N SER A 331 -3.19 -18.82 1.90
CA SER A 331 -2.24 -18.13 1.04
C SER A 331 -2.87 -16.89 0.41
N GLY A 332 -2.15 -15.77 0.44
CA GLY A 332 -2.66 -14.51 -0.13
C GLY A 332 -3.67 -13.75 0.73
N ASP A 333 -4.06 -14.26 1.91
CA ASP A 333 -4.73 -13.41 2.90
C ASP A 333 -3.82 -12.21 3.22
N ILE A 334 -4.38 -11.02 3.24
CA ILE A 334 -3.69 -9.77 3.52
C ILE A 334 -3.52 -9.65 5.03
N VAL A 335 -2.28 -9.41 5.46
CA VAL A 335 -1.92 -9.25 6.88
C VAL A 335 -1.37 -7.86 7.10
N ALA A 336 -2.00 -7.11 8.00
CA ALA A 336 -1.55 -5.78 8.39
C ALA A 336 -1.07 -5.79 9.84
N VAL A 337 0.16 -5.35 10.09
CA VAL A 337 0.77 -5.34 11.43
C VAL A 337 0.15 -4.22 12.27
N ALA A 338 -0.74 -4.61 13.18
CA ALA A 338 -1.39 -3.69 14.12
C ALA A 338 -0.35 -3.13 15.10
N THR A 339 -0.43 -1.84 15.43
CA THR A 339 0.58 -1.19 16.28
C THR A 339 0.01 -0.58 17.56
N GLU A 340 0.86 -0.42 18.58
CA GLU A 340 0.60 0.41 19.77
C GLU A 340 0.88 1.91 19.56
N ILE A 341 1.55 2.32 18.47
CA ILE A 341 1.92 3.72 18.22
C ILE A 341 0.67 4.63 18.27
N ASN A 342 0.68 5.64 19.13
CA ASN A 342 -0.46 6.54 19.32
C ASN A 342 -0.89 7.23 18.02
N GLY A 343 -2.18 7.17 17.71
CA GLY A 343 -2.75 7.79 16.51
C GLY A 343 -2.62 6.98 15.22
N LEU A 344 -1.94 5.83 15.22
CA LEU A 344 -1.66 5.00 14.03
C LEU A 344 -2.24 3.58 14.20
N ASP A 345 -2.84 3.01 13.17
CA ASP A 345 -3.45 1.69 13.19
C ASP A 345 -2.47 0.57 12.80
N VAL A 346 -1.72 0.75 11.72
CA VAL A 346 -0.85 -0.26 11.10
C VAL A 346 0.52 0.34 10.75
N THR A 347 1.60 -0.42 10.97
CA THR A 347 2.97 -0.01 10.60
C THR A 347 3.51 -0.68 9.35
N HIS A 348 3.00 -1.86 9.02
CA HIS A 348 3.53 -2.68 7.92
C HIS A 348 2.45 -3.63 7.40
N THR A 349 2.59 -4.12 6.17
CA THR A 349 1.65 -5.08 5.57
C THR A 349 2.34 -6.09 4.66
N GLY A 350 1.67 -7.20 4.40
CA GLY A 350 2.11 -8.27 3.52
C GLY A 350 1.00 -9.27 3.27
N LEU A 351 1.37 -10.44 2.77
CA LEU A 351 0.44 -11.53 2.47
C LEU A 351 0.85 -12.78 3.25
N VAL A 352 -0.14 -13.52 3.75
CA VAL A 352 0.06 -14.87 4.27
C VAL A 352 0.74 -15.71 3.20
N TYR A 353 1.83 -16.35 3.59
CA TYR A 353 2.61 -17.22 2.73
C TYR A 353 2.56 -18.64 3.26
N ARG A 354 2.07 -19.59 2.47
CA ARG A 354 2.12 -21.01 2.83
C ARG A 354 3.39 -21.62 2.25
N ASN A 355 4.32 -21.95 3.13
CA ASN A 355 5.58 -22.60 2.79
C ASN A 355 5.33 -24.01 2.23
N SER A 356 6.33 -24.58 1.55
CA SER A 356 6.21 -25.91 0.93
C SER A 356 5.99 -27.05 1.94
N ASP A 357 6.40 -26.86 3.19
CA ASP A 357 6.16 -27.80 4.31
C ASP A 357 4.82 -27.54 5.03
N GLY A 358 4.02 -26.58 4.56
CA GLY A 358 2.75 -26.20 5.14
C GLY A 358 2.83 -25.16 6.26
N ASN A 359 4.02 -24.73 6.68
CA ASN A 359 4.15 -23.67 7.69
C ASN A 359 3.59 -22.33 7.18
N ILE A 360 3.09 -21.50 8.09
CA ILE A 360 2.53 -20.18 7.77
C ILE A 360 3.54 -19.08 8.02
N GLY A 361 3.96 -18.41 6.95
CA GLY A 361 4.84 -17.25 6.95
C GLY A 361 4.17 -15.99 6.41
N ILE A 362 4.99 -14.99 6.10
CA ILE A 362 4.57 -13.74 5.45
C ILE A 362 5.52 -13.39 4.30
N ILE A 363 4.94 -13.11 3.14
CA ILE A 363 5.65 -12.47 2.02
C ILE A 363 5.36 -10.98 2.02
N HIS A 364 6.39 -10.16 1.96
CA HIS A 364 6.25 -8.71 2.04
C HIS A 364 7.41 -7.97 1.36
N ALA A 365 7.17 -6.75 0.90
CA ALA A 365 8.25 -5.82 0.55
C ALA A 365 8.95 -5.38 1.84
N SER A 366 10.16 -5.89 2.09
CA SER A 366 10.88 -5.62 3.33
C SER A 366 11.64 -4.30 3.28
N PRO A 367 11.49 -3.42 4.29
CA PRO A 367 12.35 -2.25 4.45
C PRO A 367 13.85 -2.60 4.52
N ALA A 368 14.21 -3.87 4.78
CA ALA A 368 15.60 -4.35 4.69
C ALA A 368 16.14 -4.43 3.25
N GLY A 369 15.30 -4.29 2.22
CA GLY A 369 15.76 -3.95 0.88
C GLY A 369 15.00 -4.56 -0.29
N LYS A 370 14.20 -5.62 -0.11
CA LYS A 370 13.48 -6.29 -1.21
C LYS A 370 12.28 -7.11 -0.73
N VAL A 371 11.42 -7.49 -1.66
CA VAL A 371 10.36 -8.48 -1.43
C VAL A 371 10.99 -9.80 -1.00
N THR A 372 10.54 -10.33 0.14
CA THR A 372 11.09 -11.53 0.76
C THR A 372 10.03 -12.24 1.59
N VAL A 373 10.34 -13.47 2.01
CA VAL A 373 9.49 -14.30 2.86
C VAL A 373 10.13 -14.41 4.24
N ALA A 374 9.37 -14.10 5.28
CA ALA A 374 9.68 -14.54 6.64
C ALA A 374 8.93 -15.84 6.91
N TYR A 375 9.67 -16.87 7.33
CA TYR A 375 9.19 -18.25 7.36
C TYR A 375 8.00 -18.47 8.31
N ASP A 376 8.02 -17.84 9.48
CA ASP A 376 6.96 -17.95 10.49
C ASP A 376 6.32 -16.58 10.77
N LEU A 377 5.00 -16.52 10.64
CA LEU A 377 4.22 -15.29 10.75
C LEU A 377 4.22 -14.74 12.18
N GLU A 378 3.87 -15.53 13.19
CA GLU A 378 3.81 -15.10 14.58
C GLU A 378 5.16 -14.56 15.07
N ARG A 379 6.23 -15.31 14.85
CA ARG A 379 7.60 -14.89 15.20
C ARG A 379 8.02 -13.64 14.45
N TYR A 380 7.64 -13.50 13.19
CA TYR A 380 7.91 -12.27 12.45
C TYR A 380 7.22 -11.07 13.12
N ILE A 381 5.92 -11.18 13.37
CA ILE A 381 5.11 -10.11 13.98
C ILE A 381 5.62 -9.75 15.37
N TRP A 382 5.99 -10.74 16.19
CA TRP A 382 6.60 -10.53 17.51
C TRP A 382 7.85 -9.64 17.45
N ASN A 383 8.63 -9.74 16.37
CA ASN A 383 9.88 -8.99 16.20
C ASN A 383 9.71 -7.65 15.49
N VAL A 384 8.48 -7.27 15.09
CA VAL A 384 8.21 -5.94 14.55
C VAL A 384 8.05 -4.96 15.71
N GLU A 385 8.81 -3.86 15.67
CA GLU A 385 8.77 -2.82 16.70
C GLU A 385 7.35 -2.26 16.85
N SER A 386 6.88 -2.17 18.10
CA SER A 386 5.55 -1.65 18.45
C SER A 386 4.37 -2.45 17.88
N ALA A 387 4.58 -3.70 17.44
CA ALA A 387 3.51 -4.56 16.98
C ALA A 387 2.70 -5.12 18.15
N ILE A 388 1.38 -5.05 18.05
CA ILE A 388 0.45 -5.66 19.02
C ILE A 388 -0.25 -6.90 18.46
N GLY A 389 -0.17 -7.12 17.15
CA GLY A 389 -0.83 -8.23 16.47
C GLY A 389 -1.06 -7.95 14.99
N ILE A 390 -2.11 -8.55 14.43
CA ILE A 390 -2.44 -8.43 13.00
C ILE A 390 -3.92 -8.15 12.74
N LEU A 391 -4.21 -7.34 11.73
CA LEU A 391 -5.50 -7.35 11.04
C LEU A 391 -5.38 -8.35 9.88
N VAL A 392 -6.47 -9.03 9.55
CA VAL A 392 -6.48 -10.03 8.47
C VAL A 392 -7.67 -9.79 7.55
N ALA A 393 -7.40 -9.66 6.26
CA ALA A 393 -8.42 -9.57 5.23
C ALA A 393 -8.17 -10.59 4.12
N ARG A 394 -9.23 -11.16 3.55
CA ARG A 394 -9.17 -12.17 2.50
C ARG A 394 -9.62 -11.59 1.17
N PRO A 395 -8.87 -11.75 0.07
CA PRO A 395 -9.33 -11.36 -1.26
C PRO A 395 -10.65 -12.06 -1.64
N VAL A 396 -11.60 -11.28 -2.16
CA VAL A 396 -12.82 -11.83 -2.76
C VAL A 396 -12.49 -12.30 -4.17
N ASP A 397 -12.89 -13.53 -4.51
CA ASP A 397 -12.75 -14.08 -5.85
C ASP A 397 -13.79 -13.43 -6.78
N PRO A 398 -13.37 -12.75 -7.87
CA PRO A 398 -14.28 -12.01 -8.74
C PRO A 398 -15.00 -12.87 -9.81
N ARG A 399 -14.80 -14.19 -9.82
CA ARG A 399 -15.40 -15.12 -10.80
C ARG A 399 -16.84 -15.52 -10.49
#